data_AF-A0A4P5S7Y3-F1
#
_entry.id   AF-A0A4P5S7Y3-F1
#
_cell.length_a   1.000
_cell.length_b   1.000
_cell.length_c   1.000
_cell.angle_alpha   90.00
_cell.angle_beta   90.00
_cell.angle_gamma   90.00
#
_symmetry.space_group_name_H-M   'P 1'
#
loop_
_entity.id
_entity.type
_entity.pdbx_description
1 polymer ?
#
loop_
_entity_poly.entity_id
_entity_poly.type
_entity_poly.pdbx_seq_one_letter_code
_entity_poly.pdbx_strand_id
1 'polypeptide(L)'
;MVARWFSVGLLGFVVGAGAILLFDSNDTTRPVSFASAITPSESGHAGHSAPVVENGQVITGVKAQDIAAEDLPDQPLDQASRELLASQLVAARQAAARYPTVADVVDAGWKLAGGFSPLSGAHYVSGPAPLTGATGIDAGHPDTYIYDGTSPNAHIVGLMYNSMSVAAPEGFAGPNDHWHRHSNVCIRFSAGAIEVPFPADAEVTAKQCAGQGGRLMPITTWMVHAWVVPGWESPDGVFSHNHGNLRCADGTITTDKIGFCLGV
;
A
#
# COMPACT_ATOMS: atom_id res chain seq x y z
N MET A 1 -64.51 -15.52 -7.73
CA MET A 1 -64.04 -15.99 -9.07
C MET A 1 -62.96 -15.00 -9.48
N VAL A 2 -61.69 -15.31 -9.72
CA VAL A 2 -60.97 -16.55 -10.03
C VAL A 2 -59.58 -16.44 -9.35
N ALA A 3 -59.15 -17.51 -8.69
CA ALA A 3 -57.82 -17.63 -8.09
C ALA A 3 -56.80 -18.07 -9.14
N ARG A 4 -55.55 -17.56 -9.05
CA ARG A 4 -54.41 -18.12 -9.79
C ARG A 4 -53.31 -18.51 -8.81
N TRP A 5 -53.09 -19.81 -8.75
CA TRP A 5 -52.03 -20.50 -8.03
C TRP A 5 -50.84 -20.66 -8.98
N PHE A 6 -49.61 -20.49 -8.49
CA PHE A 6 -48.44 -21.09 -9.12
C PHE A 6 -47.55 -21.75 -8.07
N SER A 7 -47.18 -22.97 -8.43
CA SER A 7 -46.71 -24.05 -7.57
C SER A 7 -45.24 -23.91 -7.19
N VAL A 8 -44.94 -24.28 -5.94
CA VAL A 8 -43.58 -24.59 -5.48
C VAL A 8 -43.21 -25.99 -6.01
N GLY A 9 -42.16 -26.07 -6.83
CA GLY A 9 -41.57 -27.34 -7.27
C GLY A 9 -40.41 -27.73 -6.38
N LEU A 10 -40.66 -28.66 -5.45
CA LEU A 10 -39.64 -29.43 -4.74
C LEU A 10 -39.52 -30.78 -5.45
N LEU A 11 -38.34 -31.12 -5.98
CA LEU A 11 -38.05 -32.47 -6.48
C LEU A 11 -36.62 -32.85 -6.11
N GLY A 12 -36.52 -33.93 -5.35
CA GLY A 12 -35.30 -34.42 -4.73
C GLY A 12 -34.47 -35.38 -5.58
N PHE A 13 -33.27 -35.63 -5.06
CA PHE A 13 -32.43 -36.83 -5.10
C PHE A 13 -32.38 -37.68 -6.38
N VAL A 14 -31.18 -37.74 -6.99
CA VAL A 14 -30.64 -38.96 -7.59
C VAL A 14 -29.17 -39.14 -7.16
N VAL A 15 -28.92 -40.23 -6.44
CA VAL A 15 -27.61 -40.82 -6.16
C VAL A 15 -27.38 -41.91 -7.23
N GLY A 16 -26.18 -41.95 -7.80
CA GLY A 16 -25.64 -43.07 -8.59
C GLY A 16 -24.20 -42.70 -8.99
N ALA A 17 -23.13 -43.31 -8.45
CA ALA A 17 -22.66 -44.70 -8.47
C ALA A 17 -22.01 -45.12 -9.80
N GLY A 18 -20.70 -45.41 -9.73
CA GLY A 18 -19.84 -46.05 -10.75
C GLY A 18 -18.56 -45.25 -11.02
N ALA A 19 -17.34 -45.78 -11.01
CA ALA A 19 -16.81 -47.11 -10.76
C ALA A 19 -15.30 -47.03 -10.42
N ILE A 20 -14.89 -47.64 -9.31
CA ILE A 20 -13.83 -48.65 -9.18
C ILE A 20 -12.68 -48.60 -10.20
N LEU A 21 -11.48 -48.26 -9.70
CA LEU A 21 -10.23 -48.85 -10.16
C LEU A 21 -9.59 -49.58 -8.98
N LEU A 22 -9.63 -50.91 -9.06
CA LEU A 22 -8.86 -51.83 -8.23
C LEU A 22 -7.44 -51.87 -8.79
N PHE A 23 -6.44 -51.59 -7.96
CA PHE A 23 -5.08 -52.10 -8.19
C PHE A 23 -4.73 -53.07 -7.06
N ASP A 24 -4.35 -54.25 -7.52
CA ASP A 24 -4.08 -55.47 -6.77
C ASP A 24 -2.77 -55.36 -5.98
N SER A 25 -2.77 -55.96 -4.79
CA SER A 25 -1.64 -55.99 -3.85
C SER A 25 -0.84 -57.26 -4.04
N ASN A 26 0.44 -57.17 -4.37
CA ASN A 26 1.41 -58.15 -3.92
C ASN A 26 2.85 -57.62 -4.01
N ASP A 27 3.38 -57.09 -2.91
CA ASP A 27 4.73 -57.48 -2.48
C ASP A 27 4.86 -57.31 -0.96
N THR A 28 4.95 -58.44 -0.27
CA THR A 28 5.12 -58.52 1.18
C THR A 28 6.56 -58.93 1.43
N THR A 29 7.47 -57.98 1.69
CA THR A 29 8.63 -58.19 2.58
C THR A 29 9.33 -56.87 2.90
N ARG A 30 9.13 -56.36 4.14
CA ARG A 30 10.19 -55.80 5.02
C ARG A 30 9.58 -55.14 6.26
N PRO A 31 10.01 -55.50 7.48
CA PRO A 31 9.62 -54.79 8.67
C PRO A 31 10.51 -53.54 8.78
N VAL A 32 9.91 -52.36 8.91
CA VAL A 32 10.64 -51.16 9.36
C VAL A 32 9.98 -50.66 10.62
N SER A 33 10.69 -50.93 11.73
CA SER A 33 10.38 -50.53 13.08
C SER A 33 10.15 -49.02 13.20
N PHE A 34 9.10 -48.67 13.93
CA PHE A 34 9.01 -47.38 14.60
C PHE A 34 10.03 -47.36 15.75
N ALA A 35 11.05 -46.51 15.64
CA ALA A 35 11.86 -46.08 16.76
C ALA A 35 12.25 -44.62 16.56
N SER A 36 11.60 -43.76 17.35
CA SER A 36 11.97 -42.37 17.58
C SER A 36 13.41 -42.27 18.09
N ALA A 37 14.22 -41.43 17.44
CA ALA A 37 15.32 -40.68 18.06
C ALA A 37 15.88 -39.68 17.04
N ILE A 38 15.18 -38.57 16.81
CA ILE A 38 15.81 -37.37 16.27
C ILE A 38 16.31 -36.60 17.48
N THR A 39 17.61 -36.70 17.72
CA THR A 39 18.35 -35.89 18.67
C THR A 39 18.13 -34.40 18.37
N PRO A 40 17.81 -33.56 19.36
CA PRO A 40 17.75 -32.12 19.15
C PRO A 40 19.18 -31.63 18.93
N SER A 41 19.48 -31.14 17.73
CA SER A 41 20.66 -30.29 17.54
C SER A 41 20.35 -28.96 18.22
N GLU A 42 20.93 -28.76 19.40
CA GLU A 42 21.11 -27.44 20.00
C GLU A 42 21.94 -26.58 19.04
N SER A 43 21.24 -25.79 18.23
CA SER A 43 21.75 -24.53 17.73
C SER A 43 20.69 -23.47 18.01
N GLY A 44 20.61 -23.07 19.27
CA GLY A 44 19.95 -21.83 19.67
C GLY A 44 20.72 -20.64 19.09
N HIS A 45 20.53 -20.38 17.80
CA HIS A 45 20.67 -19.05 17.26
C HIS A 45 19.25 -18.52 17.17
N ALA A 46 18.90 -17.59 18.07
CA ALA A 46 17.80 -16.68 17.81
C ALA A 46 18.08 -16.08 16.44
N GLY A 47 17.34 -16.53 15.43
CA GLY A 47 17.44 -16.03 14.08
C GLY A 47 16.93 -14.61 14.09
N HIS A 48 17.81 -13.66 14.40
CA HIS A 48 17.60 -12.29 14.01
C HIS A 48 17.73 -12.29 12.50
N SER A 49 16.59 -12.39 11.80
CA SER A 49 16.51 -12.05 10.38
C SER A 49 17.23 -10.72 10.19
N ALA A 50 18.05 -10.62 9.14
CA ALA A 50 18.72 -9.37 8.82
C ALA A 50 17.68 -8.24 8.78
N PRO A 51 17.99 -7.05 9.33
CA PRO A 51 17.07 -5.93 9.27
C PRO A 51 16.73 -5.61 7.82
N VAL A 52 15.44 -5.45 7.52
CA VAL A 52 14.99 -4.97 6.22
C VAL A 52 15.35 -3.49 6.13
N VAL A 53 16.00 -3.08 5.05
CA VAL A 53 16.47 -1.69 4.85
C VAL A 53 15.84 -1.14 3.59
N GLU A 54 15.18 0.00 3.72
CA GLU A 54 14.63 0.77 2.60
C GLU A 54 15.23 2.18 2.64
N ASN A 55 15.75 2.66 1.50
CA ASN A 55 16.31 4.00 1.36
C ASN A 55 17.37 4.37 2.43
N GLY A 56 18.12 3.37 2.91
CA GLY A 56 19.13 3.55 3.95
C GLY A 56 18.61 3.58 5.39
N GLN A 57 17.30 3.35 5.60
CA GLN A 57 16.68 3.24 6.91
C GLN A 57 16.25 1.80 7.19
N VAL A 58 16.46 1.35 8.44
CA VAL A 58 15.93 0.07 8.90
C VAL A 58 14.43 0.22 9.10
N ILE A 59 13.64 -0.57 8.37
CA ILE A 59 12.18 -0.59 8.46
C ILE A 59 11.71 -1.80 9.27
N THR A 60 10.62 -1.63 10.02
CA THR A 60 10.04 -2.69 10.85
C THR A 60 8.53 -2.83 10.65
N GLY A 61 7.92 -3.81 11.34
CA GLY A 61 6.47 -3.99 11.37
C GLY A 61 5.85 -4.47 10.05
N VAL A 62 4.70 -3.90 9.69
CA VAL A 62 3.94 -4.30 8.49
C VAL A 62 4.61 -3.85 7.20
N LYS A 63 5.36 -2.74 7.21
CA LYS A 63 6.09 -2.27 6.03
C LYS A 63 7.12 -3.29 5.55
N ALA A 64 7.84 -3.92 6.48
CA ALA A 64 8.78 -5.00 6.17
C ALA A 64 8.10 -6.26 5.59
N GLN A 65 6.78 -6.42 5.78
CA GLN A 65 5.98 -7.51 5.20
C GLN A 65 5.49 -7.14 3.80
N ASP A 66 5.09 -5.88 3.62
CA ASP A 66 4.46 -5.37 2.41
C ASP A 66 5.51 -5.07 1.31
N ILE A 67 6.77 -4.77 1.64
CA ILE A 67 7.83 -4.44 0.67
C ILE A 67 8.07 -5.52 -0.40
N ALA A 68 7.91 -6.80 -0.03
CA ALA A 68 8.06 -7.90 -0.98
C ALA A 68 6.97 -7.89 -2.07
N ALA A 69 5.79 -7.33 -1.77
CA ALA A 69 4.73 -7.12 -2.74
C ALA A 69 4.97 -5.85 -3.58
N GLU A 70 5.56 -4.81 -3.00
CA GLU A 70 5.90 -3.55 -3.66
C GLU A 70 6.98 -3.71 -4.74
N ASP A 71 7.93 -4.62 -4.52
CA ASP A 71 9.05 -4.90 -5.46
C ASP A 71 8.67 -5.88 -6.58
N LEU A 72 7.42 -6.35 -6.62
CA LEU A 72 6.98 -7.24 -7.69
C LEU A 72 6.93 -6.48 -9.02
N PRO A 73 7.40 -7.09 -10.12
CA PRO A 73 7.29 -6.46 -11.42
C PRO A 73 5.83 -6.40 -11.88
N ASP A 74 5.49 -5.32 -12.58
CA ASP A 74 4.21 -5.16 -13.28
C ASP A 74 3.87 -6.38 -14.14
N GLN A 75 2.62 -6.82 -14.02
CA GLN A 75 2.11 -7.95 -14.79
C GLN A 75 1.37 -7.46 -16.05
N PRO A 76 1.34 -8.26 -17.12
CA PRO A 76 0.53 -7.97 -18.29
C PRO A 76 -0.96 -7.92 -17.96
N LEU A 77 -1.67 -6.94 -18.53
CA LEU A 77 -3.11 -6.76 -18.37
C LEU A 77 -3.88 -7.27 -19.59
N ASP A 78 -5.04 -7.89 -19.36
CA ASP A 78 -5.98 -8.20 -20.43
C ASP A 78 -6.59 -6.93 -21.05
N GLN A 79 -7.33 -7.07 -22.15
CA GLN A 79 -7.88 -5.91 -22.85
C GLN A 79 -8.86 -5.11 -21.98
N ALA A 80 -9.77 -5.78 -21.29
CA ALA A 80 -10.79 -5.11 -20.47
C ALA A 80 -10.16 -4.32 -19.31
N SER A 81 -9.17 -4.92 -18.63
CA SER A 81 -8.43 -4.29 -17.54
C SER A 81 -7.62 -3.09 -18.03
N ARG A 82 -6.97 -3.18 -19.21
CA ARG A 82 -6.27 -2.03 -19.81
C ARG A 82 -7.20 -0.87 -20.14
N GLU A 83 -8.37 -1.15 -20.72
CA GLU A 83 -9.36 -0.12 -21.07
C GLU A 83 -9.90 0.58 -19.81
N LEU A 84 -10.23 -0.21 -18.77
CA LEU A 84 -10.67 0.34 -17.50
C LEU A 84 -9.57 1.15 -16.81
N LEU A 85 -8.36 0.60 -16.71
CA LEU A 85 -7.21 1.30 -16.11
C LEU A 85 -6.93 2.61 -16.84
N ALA A 86 -6.96 2.61 -18.18
CA ALA A 86 -6.76 3.85 -18.95
C ALA A 86 -7.79 4.93 -18.58
N SER A 87 -9.06 4.56 -18.39
CA SER A 87 -10.10 5.51 -17.96
C SER A 87 -9.86 6.04 -16.54
N GLN A 88 -9.43 5.18 -15.62
CA GLN A 88 -9.07 5.57 -14.25
C GLN A 88 -7.87 6.51 -14.23
N LEU A 89 -6.82 6.23 -15.00
CA LEU A 89 -5.64 7.10 -15.12
C LEU A 89 -5.97 8.46 -15.75
N VAL A 90 -6.94 8.54 -16.67
CA VAL A 90 -7.45 9.83 -17.16
C VAL A 90 -8.14 10.62 -16.05
N ALA A 91 -8.99 9.99 -15.24
CA ALA A 91 -9.63 10.65 -14.10
C ALA A 91 -8.62 11.11 -13.05
N ALA A 92 -7.61 10.29 -12.74
CA ALA A 92 -6.51 10.65 -11.85
C ALA A 92 -5.71 11.86 -12.38
N ARG A 93 -5.40 11.90 -13.68
CA ARG A 93 -4.75 13.08 -14.29
C ARG A 93 -5.58 14.34 -14.19
N GLN A 94 -6.88 14.24 -14.42
CA GLN A 94 -7.80 15.38 -14.25
C GLN A 94 -7.83 15.85 -12.80
N ALA A 95 -7.79 14.92 -11.84
CA ALA A 95 -7.69 15.24 -10.43
C ALA A 95 -6.41 16.02 -10.12
N ALA A 96 -5.25 15.51 -10.54
CA ALA A 96 -3.95 16.15 -10.34
C ALA A 96 -3.90 17.58 -10.93
N ALA A 97 -4.48 17.78 -12.12
CA ALA A 97 -4.51 19.08 -12.78
C ALA A 97 -5.36 20.15 -12.06
N ARG A 98 -6.16 19.79 -11.04
CA ARG A 98 -6.96 20.76 -10.27
C ARG A 98 -6.11 21.68 -9.39
N TYR A 99 -4.98 21.18 -8.88
CA TYR A 99 -4.07 21.93 -8.02
C TYR A 99 -2.64 21.81 -8.55
N PRO A 100 -2.27 22.60 -9.58
CA PRO A 100 -0.95 22.51 -10.20
C PRO A 100 0.22 22.84 -9.28
N THR A 101 -0.01 23.65 -8.22
CA THR A 101 1.01 24.08 -7.28
C THR A 101 0.61 23.86 -5.83
N VAL A 102 1.61 23.84 -4.94
CA VAL A 102 1.39 23.81 -3.49
C VAL A 102 0.50 24.97 -3.02
N ALA A 103 0.64 26.16 -3.60
CA ALA A 103 -0.24 27.28 -3.29
C ALA A 103 -1.71 26.95 -3.56
N ASP A 104 -2.01 26.34 -4.71
CA ASP A 104 -3.38 25.98 -5.11
C ASP A 104 -4.02 24.99 -4.13
N VAL A 105 -3.28 23.96 -3.70
CA VAL A 105 -3.82 22.91 -2.81
C VAL A 105 -3.97 23.40 -1.37
N VAL A 106 -3.05 24.27 -0.92
CA VAL A 106 -3.13 24.91 0.39
C VAL A 106 -4.32 25.87 0.45
N ASP A 107 -4.55 26.65 -0.61
CA ASP A 107 -5.72 27.53 -0.74
C ASP A 107 -7.03 26.72 -0.77
N ALA A 108 -6.99 25.51 -1.34
CA ALA A 108 -8.09 24.55 -1.27
C ALA A 108 -8.25 23.86 0.10
N GLY A 109 -7.41 24.18 1.09
CA GLY A 109 -7.52 23.74 2.47
C GLY A 109 -6.73 22.47 2.83
N TRP A 110 -5.98 21.90 1.89
CA TRP A 110 -5.16 20.71 2.10
C TRP A 110 -3.93 21.03 2.93
N LYS A 111 -3.49 20.07 3.76
CA LYS A 111 -2.43 20.27 4.75
C LYS A 111 -1.25 19.37 4.46
N LEU A 112 -0.04 19.94 4.54
CA LEU A 112 1.20 19.18 4.48
C LEU A 112 1.23 18.16 5.62
N ALA A 113 1.58 16.93 5.28
CA ALA A 113 1.86 15.83 6.20
C ALA A 113 3.36 15.54 6.22
N GLY A 114 4.02 15.98 7.29
CA GLY A 114 5.46 15.88 7.45
C GLY A 114 6.21 16.96 6.69
N GLY A 115 7.15 16.55 5.84
CA GLY A 115 7.94 17.40 4.96
C GLY A 115 8.06 16.77 3.57
N PHE A 116 9.04 17.22 2.79
CA PHE A 116 9.40 16.55 1.54
C PHE A 116 10.30 15.36 1.85
N SER A 117 9.89 14.17 1.42
CA SER A 117 10.69 12.96 1.49
C SER A 117 11.19 12.59 0.09
N PRO A 118 12.49 12.34 -0.10
CA PRO A 118 12.98 11.89 -1.40
C PRO A 118 12.30 10.58 -1.78
N LEU A 119 12.14 10.35 -3.09
CA LEU A 119 11.46 9.20 -3.70
C LEU A 119 9.94 9.16 -3.53
N SER A 120 9.35 9.90 -2.60
CA SER A 120 7.88 9.91 -2.40
C SER A 120 7.24 11.30 -2.48
N GLY A 121 8.03 12.37 -2.37
CA GLY A 121 7.56 13.75 -2.52
C GLY A 121 7.04 14.38 -1.23
N ALA A 122 6.31 15.49 -1.37
CA ALA A 122 5.61 16.16 -0.26
C ALA A 122 4.11 15.87 -0.33
N HIS A 123 3.58 15.22 0.71
CA HIS A 123 2.18 14.79 0.77
C HIS A 123 1.27 15.86 1.37
N TYR A 124 0.29 16.32 0.60
CA TYR A 124 -0.77 17.21 1.06
C TYR A 124 -2.06 16.42 1.15
N VAL A 125 -2.58 16.29 2.37
CA VAL A 125 -3.77 15.49 2.68
C VAL A 125 -4.92 16.41 3.03
N SER A 126 -6.15 16.02 2.67
CA SER A 126 -7.33 16.67 3.22
C SER A 126 -7.52 16.17 4.65
N GLY A 127 -8.02 17.04 5.55
CA GLY A 127 -8.55 16.58 6.84
C GLY A 127 -9.54 15.42 6.66
N PRO A 128 -9.89 14.65 7.73
CA PRO A 128 -10.26 13.23 7.64
C PRO A 128 -10.95 12.87 6.33
N ALA A 129 -10.16 12.38 5.38
CA ALA A 129 -10.60 12.15 4.01
C ALA A 129 -11.73 11.10 3.98
N PRO A 130 -12.66 11.17 3.01
CA PRO A 130 -13.49 10.02 2.69
C PRO A 130 -12.60 8.91 2.13
N LEU A 131 -12.07 8.09 3.04
CA LEU A 131 -11.24 6.93 2.72
C LEU A 131 -11.98 6.03 1.72
N THR A 132 -11.27 5.54 0.69
CA THR A 132 -11.90 4.63 -0.28
C THR A 132 -12.57 3.50 0.46
N GLY A 133 -13.90 3.39 0.25
CA GLY A 133 -14.71 2.35 0.87
C GLY A 133 -14.36 0.99 0.27
N ALA A 134 -14.83 -0.08 0.90
CA ALA A 134 -14.61 -1.47 0.47
C ALA A 134 -15.18 -1.84 -0.94
N THR A 135 -15.58 -0.85 -1.76
CA THR A 135 -16.31 -1.00 -3.02
C THR A 135 -15.54 -0.51 -4.26
N GLY A 136 -14.22 -0.32 -4.15
CA GLY A 136 -13.35 0.07 -5.27
C GLY A 136 -12.85 1.52 -5.21
N ILE A 137 -11.83 1.84 -6.00
CA ILE A 137 -11.19 3.16 -6.03
C ILE A 137 -12.01 4.19 -6.84
N ASP A 138 -12.10 5.42 -6.32
CA ASP A 138 -12.52 6.58 -7.10
C ASP A 138 -11.28 7.34 -7.58
N ALA A 139 -10.80 7.00 -8.77
CA ALA A 139 -9.58 7.59 -9.32
C ALA A 139 -9.67 9.13 -9.48
N GLY A 140 -10.86 9.71 -9.57
CA GLY A 140 -11.06 11.17 -9.66
C GLY A 140 -11.01 11.90 -8.32
N HIS A 141 -10.92 11.18 -7.20
CA HIS A 141 -10.93 11.75 -5.85
C HIS A 141 -9.79 11.15 -5.01
N PRO A 142 -8.54 11.59 -5.25
CA PRO A 142 -7.39 11.16 -4.46
C PRO A 142 -7.50 11.65 -3.01
N ASP A 143 -6.93 10.87 -2.08
CA ASP A 143 -6.85 11.21 -0.66
C ASP A 143 -5.69 12.16 -0.35
N THR A 144 -4.73 12.25 -1.28
CA THR A 144 -3.51 13.06 -1.14
C THR A 144 -3.00 13.53 -2.49
N TYR A 145 -2.52 14.76 -2.53
CA TYR A 145 -1.76 15.34 -3.64
C TYR A 145 -0.27 15.37 -3.28
N ILE A 146 0.60 14.96 -4.22
CA ILE A 146 2.04 14.85 -3.99
C ILE A 146 2.79 15.86 -4.86
N TYR A 147 3.70 16.63 -4.25
CA TYR A 147 4.48 17.69 -4.92
C TYR A 147 5.99 17.40 -4.89
N ASP A 148 6.73 18.02 -5.83
CA ASP A 148 8.20 17.97 -5.91
C ASP A 148 8.93 18.81 -4.84
N GLY A 149 8.19 19.50 -3.99
CA GLY A 149 8.70 20.31 -2.89
C GLY A 149 7.60 20.83 -1.97
N THR A 150 8.00 21.69 -1.03
CA THR A 150 7.07 22.33 -0.06
C THR A 150 6.96 23.85 -0.25
N SER A 151 7.69 24.40 -1.23
CA SER A 151 7.59 25.81 -1.61
C SER A 151 6.21 26.08 -2.24
N PRO A 152 5.63 27.30 -2.14
CA PRO A 152 4.32 27.59 -2.73
C PRO A 152 4.25 27.36 -4.25
N ASN A 153 5.38 27.39 -4.95
CA ASN A 153 5.50 27.18 -6.40
C ASN A 153 5.90 25.74 -6.78
N ALA A 154 6.14 24.84 -5.82
CA ALA A 154 6.38 23.44 -6.10
C ALA A 154 5.20 22.83 -6.85
N HIS A 155 5.49 21.93 -7.79
CA HIS A 155 4.57 21.39 -8.77
C HIS A 155 4.06 20.01 -8.40
N ILE A 156 2.82 19.74 -8.78
CA ILE A 156 2.21 18.41 -8.62
C ILE A 156 2.99 17.37 -9.42
N VAL A 157 3.27 16.22 -8.80
CA VAL A 157 3.99 15.09 -9.43
C VAL A 157 3.26 13.76 -9.34
N GLY A 158 2.34 13.63 -8.39
CA GLY A 158 1.62 12.38 -8.18
C GLY A 158 0.41 12.54 -7.28
N LEU A 159 -0.31 11.44 -7.13
CA LEU A 159 -1.45 11.30 -6.25
C LEU A 159 -1.24 10.10 -5.34
N MET A 160 -2.02 10.01 -4.27
CA MET A 160 -2.09 8.81 -3.47
C MET A 160 -3.51 8.57 -2.98
N TYR A 161 -3.83 7.29 -2.83
CA TYR A 161 -5.14 6.80 -2.42
C TYR A 161 -5.00 5.93 -1.18
N ASN A 162 -6.01 5.94 -0.33
CA ASN A 162 -6.04 5.26 0.95
C ASN A 162 -7.24 4.33 1.07
N SER A 163 -7.06 3.16 1.68
CA SER A 163 -8.16 2.21 1.99
C SER A 163 -8.10 1.71 3.44
N MET A 164 -9.28 1.62 4.07
CA MET A 164 -9.45 1.02 5.40
C MET A 164 -9.76 -0.48 5.37
N SER A 165 -9.68 -1.14 4.21
CA SER A 165 -9.92 -2.56 4.09
C SER A 165 -8.97 -3.37 5.00
N VAL A 166 -9.45 -4.53 5.48
CA VAL A 166 -8.63 -5.41 6.33
C VAL A 166 -7.44 -5.99 5.57
N ALA A 167 -7.67 -6.38 4.32
CA ALA A 167 -6.63 -6.82 3.37
C ALA A 167 -6.33 -5.71 2.35
N ALA A 168 -5.21 -5.84 1.62
CA ALA A 168 -4.93 -4.97 0.47
C ALA A 168 -6.16 -4.96 -0.47
N PRO A 169 -6.68 -3.78 -0.83
CA PRO A 169 -7.87 -3.70 -1.67
C PRO A 169 -7.55 -4.07 -3.12
N GLU A 170 -8.58 -4.44 -3.87
CA GLU A 170 -8.54 -4.36 -5.33
C GLU A 170 -8.83 -2.89 -5.70
N GLY A 171 -7.78 -2.13 -6.03
CA GLY A 171 -7.87 -0.69 -6.28
C GLY A 171 -8.08 -0.38 -7.76
N PHE A 172 -7.01 0.05 -8.43
CA PHE A 172 -6.99 0.28 -9.88
C PHE A 172 -7.16 -1.05 -10.63
N ALA A 173 -7.61 -0.97 -11.87
CA ALA A 173 -7.84 -2.17 -12.66
C ALA A 173 -6.52 -2.89 -13.01
N GLY A 174 -6.41 -4.14 -12.60
CA GLY A 174 -5.21 -4.96 -12.74
C GLY A 174 -4.54 -5.26 -11.41
N PRO A 175 -3.40 -5.98 -11.39
CA PRO A 175 -2.71 -6.34 -10.16
C PRO A 175 -1.51 -5.44 -9.83
N ASN A 176 -1.30 -4.35 -10.59
CA ASN A 176 -0.06 -3.56 -10.56
C ASN A 176 -0.10 -2.40 -9.56
N ASP A 177 -1.24 -2.14 -8.90
CA ASP A 177 -1.34 -1.12 -7.86
C ASP A 177 -0.96 -1.71 -6.50
N HIS A 178 0.33 -1.92 -6.27
CA HIS A 178 0.85 -2.58 -5.07
C HIS A 178 0.64 -1.70 -3.82
N TRP A 179 -0.37 -2.03 -3.03
CA TRP A 179 -0.72 -1.33 -1.80
C TRP A 179 0.22 -1.67 -0.65
N HIS A 180 0.53 -0.68 0.17
CA HIS A 180 1.41 -0.83 1.33
C HIS A 180 0.88 -0.11 2.57
N ARG A 181 1.49 -0.39 3.72
CA ARG A 181 1.24 0.29 4.99
C ARG A 181 2.56 0.65 5.66
N HIS A 182 2.51 1.69 6.49
CA HIS A 182 3.59 2.05 7.38
C HIS A 182 3.28 1.63 8.83
N SER A 183 4.33 1.41 9.58
CA SER A 183 4.34 1.04 11.00
C SER A 183 4.74 2.25 11.86
N ASN A 184 4.20 2.31 13.07
CA ASN A 184 4.65 3.22 14.12
C ASN A 184 4.72 4.71 13.73
N VAL A 185 3.82 5.17 12.86
CA VAL A 185 3.79 6.57 12.44
C VAL A 185 3.31 7.44 13.60
N CYS A 186 4.16 8.33 14.10
CA CYS A 186 3.79 9.31 15.10
C CYS A 186 3.26 10.57 14.41
N ILE A 187 2.05 11.01 14.76
CA ILE A 187 1.44 12.22 14.16
C ILE A 187 1.15 13.23 15.26
N ARG A 188 1.56 14.48 15.02
CA ARG A 188 1.21 15.64 15.85
C ARG A 188 0.51 16.68 14.99
N PHE A 189 -0.57 17.26 15.48
CA PHE A 189 -1.23 18.39 14.82
C PHE A 189 -0.72 19.69 15.44
N SER A 190 -0.24 20.61 14.61
CA SER A 190 0.40 21.85 15.06
C SER A 190 0.19 22.94 14.01
N ALA A 191 -0.31 24.11 14.43
CA ALA A 191 -0.53 25.27 13.56
C ALA A 191 -1.28 24.98 12.23
N GLY A 192 -2.17 23.98 12.23
CA GLY A 192 -2.92 23.58 11.03
C GLY A 192 -2.15 22.68 10.06
N ALA A 193 -0.96 22.17 10.43
CA ALA A 193 -0.20 21.16 9.72
C ALA A 193 -0.16 19.83 10.49
N ILE A 194 0.21 18.77 9.77
CA ILE A 194 0.44 17.43 10.31
C ILE A 194 1.96 17.25 10.41
N GLU A 195 2.49 17.23 11.62
CA GLU A 195 3.91 16.99 11.89
C GLU A 195 4.15 15.49 12.12
N VAL A 196 5.28 14.99 11.60
CA VAL A 196 5.76 13.61 11.77
C VAL A 196 7.12 13.71 12.47
N PRO A 197 7.18 13.63 13.82
CA PRO A 197 8.39 13.96 14.58
C PRO A 197 9.42 12.83 14.65
N PHE A 198 9.12 11.66 14.07
CA PHE A 198 10.01 10.51 13.97
C PHE A 198 9.89 9.89 12.58
N PRO A 199 10.94 9.24 12.06
CA PRO A 199 10.84 8.50 10.81
C PRO A 199 9.69 7.48 10.85
N ALA A 200 8.97 7.36 9.72
CA ALA A 200 8.05 6.26 9.53
C ALA A 200 8.80 4.92 9.65
N ASP A 201 8.11 3.87 10.13
CA ASP A 201 8.66 2.52 10.29
C ASP A 201 9.81 2.36 11.28
N ALA A 202 10.20 3.44 11.97
CA ALA A 202 11.14 3.37 13.07
C ALA A 202 10.50 2.75 14.33
N GLU A 203 11.35 2.18 15.19
CA GLU A 203 10.93 1.67 16.51
C GLU A 203 10.59 2.82 17.47
N VAL A 204 9.35 3.31 17.39
CA VAL A 204 8.80 4.39 18.21
C VAL A 204 7.69 3.87 19.09
N THR A 205 7.86 3.99 20.41
CA THR A 205 6.82 3.62 21.38
C THR A 205 5.74 4.71 21.50
N ALA A 206 4.55 4.31 21.92
CA ALA A 206 3.45 5.25 22.19
C ALA A 206 3.84 6.33 23.23
N LYS A 207 4.67 5.97 24.22
CA LYS A 207 5.18 6.91 25.23
C LYS A 207 6.14 7.94 24.63
N GLN A 208 7.03 7.54 23.73
CA GLN A 208 7.93 8.47 23.04
C GLN A 208 7.13 9.44 22.15
N CYS A 209 6.16 8.93 21.40
CA CYS A 209 5.29 9.76 20.56
C CYS A 209 4.46 10.74 21.40
N ALA A 210 3.84 10.27 22.50
CA ALA A 210 3.11 11.13 23.43
C ALA A 210 4.02 12.19 24.09
N GLY A 211 5.29 11.87 24.33
CA GLY A 211 6.30 12.81 24.83
C GLY A 211 6.57 13.98 23.87
N GLN A 212 6.33 13.81 22.57
CA GLN A 212 6.36 14.88 21.57
C GLN A 212 5.00 15.58 21.42
N GLY A 213 3.99 15.22 22.21
CA GLY A 213 2.61 15.69 22.05
C GLY A 213 1.89 15.10 20.83
N GLY A 214 2.41 14.00 20.28
CA GLY A 214 1.82 13.27 19.18
C GLY A 214 0.95 12.09 19.62
N ARG A 215 0.31 11.45 18.65
CA ARG A 215 -0.40 10.18 18.79
C ARG A 215 0.21 9.14 17.85
N LEU A 216 0.58 7.99 18.41
CA LEU A 216 1.14 6.90 17.62
C LEU A 216 0.01 6.20 16.87
N MET A 217 0.21 6.03 15.57
CA MET A 217 -0.55 5.15 14.70
C MET A 217 0.28 3.87 14.49
N PRO A 218 -0.07 2.74 15.13
CA PRO A 218 0.74 1.53 15.06
C PRO A 218 0.85 0.98 13.63
N ILE A 219 -0.23 1.09 12.86
CA ILE A 219 -0.33 0.67 11.46
C ILE A 219 -1.20 1.71 10.75
N THR A 220 -0.76 2.19 9.57
CA THR A 220 -1.56 3.07 8.72
C THR A 220 -2.69 2.33 8.00
N THR A 221 -3.58 3.08 7.36
CA THR A 221 -4.41 2.53 6.28
C THR A 221 -3.54 1.99 5.16
N TRP A 222 -4.13 1.20 4.25
CA TRP A 222 -3.48 0.85 2.99
C TRP A 222 -3.31 2.10 2.15
N MET A 223 -2.18 2.24 1.48
CA MET A 223 -1.79 3.40 0.68
C MET A 223 -1.23 2.93 -0.66
N VAL A 224 -1.49 3.66 -1.73
CA VAL A 224 -0.85 3.44 -3.03
C VAL A 224 -0.57 4.78 -3.71
N HIS A 225 0.65 4.95 -4.22
CA HIS A 225 1.04 6.10 -5.03
C HIS A 225 0.57 5.91 -6.48
N ALA A 226 0.26 7.00 -7.17
CA ALA A 226 -0.05 7.01 -8.59
C ALA A 226 0.67 8.19 -9.28
N TRP A 227 1.69 7.88 -10.07
CA TRP A 227 2.55 8.82 -10.81
C TRP A 227 1.94 9.14 -12.18
N VAL A 228 0.85 9.90 -12.15
CA VAL A 228 0.01 10.12 -13.33
C VAL A 228 0.32 11.42 -14.09
N VAL A 229 1.12 12.32 -13.50
CA VAL A 229 1.38 13.66 -14.03
C VAL A 229 2.32 13.57 -15.25
N PRO A 230 1.93 14.12 -16.42
CA PRO A 230 2.79 14.14 -17.60
C PRO A 230 4.14 14.81 -17.34
N GLY A 231 5.24 14.15 -17.72
CA GLY A 231 6.61 14.61 -17.46
C GLY A 231 7.18 14.19 -16.11
N TRP A 232 6.36 13.55 -15.27
CA TRP A 232 6.73 12.95 -13.99
C TRP A 232 6.36 11.47 -13.95
N GLU A 233 6.51 10.78 -15.08
CA GLU A 233 6.36 9.34 -15.13
C GLU A 233 7.48 8.65 -14.34
N SER A 234 7.10 7.73 -13.46
CA SER A 234 8.06 6.87 -12.79
C SER A 234 8.65 5.85 -13.78
N PRO A 235 9.99 5.70 -13.84
CA PRO A 235 10.61 4.65 -14.64
C PRO A 235 10.27 3.23 -14.13
N ASP A 236 9.85 3.11 -12.87
CA ASP A 236 9.57 1.85 -12.20
C ASP A 236 8.09 1.43 -12.30
N GLY A 237 7.25 2.22 -12.98
CA GLY A 237 5.84 1.94 -13.19
C GLY A 237 4.91 2.97 -12.54
N VAL A 238 3.69 3.11 -13.06
CA VAL A 238 2.76 4.18 -12.64
C VAL A 238 2.35 4.11 -11.17
N PHE A 239 2.43 2.93 -10.55
CA PHE A 239 2.10 2.70 -9.14
C PHE A 239 3.31 2.32 -8.27
N SER A 240 4.54 2.53 -8.77
CA SER A 240 5.74 2.17 -8.03
C SER A 240 5.75 2.83 -6.64
N HIS A 241 6.18 2.12 -5.60
CA HIS A 241 6.23 2.67 -4.25
C HIS A 241 7.11 3.93 -4.20
N ASN A 242 8.30 3.83 -4.79
CA ASN A 242 9.28 4.90 -4.93
C ASN A 242 9.27 5.49 -6.34
N HIS A 243 9.61 6.78 -6.47
CA HIS A 243 9.81 7.49 -7.73
C HIS A 243 11.25 8.00 -7.81
N GLY A 244 12.11 7.29 -8.55
CA GLY A 244 13.56 7.53 -8.60
C GLY A 244 14.02 8.93 -9.02
N ASN A 245 13.15 9.74 -9.64
CA ASN A 245 13.47 11.13 -10.02
C ASN A 245 13.07 12.17 -8.96
N LEU A 246 12.34 11.78 -7.90
CA LEU A 246 12.08 12.67 -6.77
C LEU A 246 13.30 12.66 -5.85
N ARG A 247 14.10 13.71 -5.92
CA ARG A 247 15.33 13.90 -5.16
C ARG A 247 15.20 15.12 -4.26
N CYS A 248 16.03 15.18 -3.23
CA CYS A 248 16.26 16.42 -2.51
C CYS A 248 16.78 17.50 -3.45
N ALA A 249 16.68 18.78 -3.07
CA ALA A 249 17.14 19.94 -3.84
C ALA A 249 18.62 19.88 -4.22
N ASP A 250 19.43 19.13 -3.46
CA ASP A 250 20.85 18.88 -3.73
C ASP A 250 21.09 17.71 -4.71
N GLY A 251 20.02 17.11 -5.26
CA GLY A 251 20.06 15.97 -6.16
C GLY A 251 20.22 14.61 -5.49
N THR A 252 20.31 14.55 -4.16
CA THR A 252 20.53 13.30 -3.41
C THR A 252 19.22 12.70 -2.86
N ILE A 253 19.34 11.61 -2.10
CA ILE A 253 18.28 11.05 -1.25
C ILE A 253 18.64 11.19 0.23
N THR A 254 19.59 12.06 0.55
CA THR A 254 20.08 12.24 1.92
C THR A 254 19.10 13.08 2.70
N THR A 255 18.61 12.56 3.81
CA THR A 255 17.62 13.23 4.65
C THR A 255 18.20 13.67 5.99
N ASP A 256 17.44 14.49 6.71
CA ASP A 256 17.61 14.67 8.14
C ASP A 256 17.28 13.36 8.91
N LYS A 257 17.38 13.42 10.24
CA LYS A 257 17.13 12.27 11.12
C LYS A 257 15.67 11.80 11.15
N ILE A 258 14.75 12.59 10.61
CA ILE A 258 13.32 12.30 10.58
C ILE A 258 12.91 11.73 9.22
N GLY A 259 13.76 11.87 8.19
CA GLY A 259 13.50 11.35 6.84
C GLY A 259 13.09 12.44 5.85
N PHE A 260 13.30 13.72 6.17
CA PHE A 260 12.95 14.83 5.29
C PHE A 260 14.18 15.58 4.76
N CYS A 261 14.01 16.25 3.63
CA CYS A 261 14.97 17.19 3.07
C CYS A 261 14.23 18.37 2.41
N LEU A 262 14.97 19.33 1.85
CA LEU A 262 14.38 20.33 0.98
C LEU A 262 14.07 19.70 -0.37
N GLY A 263 12.85 19.86 -0.87
CA GLY A 263 12.49 19.57 -2.26
C GLY A 263 12.87 20.71 -3.19
N VAL A 264 12.63 20.52 -4.49
CA VAL A 264 12.97 21.49 -5.55
C VAL A 264 12.03 22.70 -5.61
#